data_AF-A0A8J2KKS9-F1
#
_entry.id   AF-A0A8J2KKS9-F1
#
_cell.length_a   1.000
_cell.length_b   1.000
_cell.length_c   1.000
_cell.angle_alpha   90.00
_cell.angle_beta   90.00
_cell.angle_gamma   90.00
#
_symmetry.space_group_name_H-M   'P 1'
#
loop_
_entity.id
_entity.type
_entity.pdbx_description
1 polymer ?
#
loop_
_entity_poly.entity_id
_entity_poly.type
_entity_poly.pdbx_seq_one_letter_code
_entity_poly.pdbx_strand_id
1 'polypeptide(L)'
;MMDYFKNILLAYQNIPKFLFAFRSEQSHNDVNAIQAADGDLEVFLKDLNSLGTFNNSVVILMSDHGARFQAIRESQQGKMEERLPAWMVFLPPWFSKVYPKAYKNFRTNGDRLVTPFDIYRTFQDIHKLGSLTDDDFSVPNELSSRGMSLFREIPPSRTCRDADVEPHWCACLKEEKLRVEDELVQRASK
;
A
#
# COMPACT_ATOMS: atom_id res chain seq x y z
N MET A 1 13.25 15.23 9.60
CA MET A 1 12.01 14.97 8.83
C MET A 1 10.82 14.67 9.73
N MET A 2 10.91 13.69 10.64
CA MET A 2 9.83 13.35 11.57
C MET A 2 9.38 14.51 12.45
N ASP A 3 10.30 15.29 13.02
CA ASP A 3 9.94 16.48 13.82
C ASP A 3 9.25 17.56 12.99
N TYR A 4 9.67 17.74 11.73
CA TYR A 4 9.01 18.67 10.80
C TYR A 4 7.56 18.24 10.54
N PHE A 5 7.32 16.94 10.36
CA PHE A 5 5.98 16.36 10.22
C PHE A 5 5.12 16.64 11.47
N LYS A 6 5.67 16.39 12.67
CA LYS A 6 4.98 16.70 13.95
C LYS A 6 4.66 18.19 14.07
N ASN A 7 5.61 19.06 13.75
CA ASN A 7 5.43 20.51 13.85
C ASN A 7 4.31 21.01 12.93
N ILE A 8 4.18 20.48 11.71
CA ILE A 8 3.04 20.82 10.83
C ILE A 8 1.71 20.32 11.42
N LEU A 9 1.69 19.12 12.00
CA LEU A 9 0.47 18.61 12.64
C LEU A 9 0.03 19.52 13.80
N LEU A 10 0.98 19.95 14.63
CA LEU A 10 0.74 20.83 15.78
C LEU A 10 0.37 22.26 15.39
N ALA A 11 1.00 22.83 14.36
CA ALA A 11 0.76 24.20 13.94
C ALA A 11 -0.64 24.41 13.30
N TYR A 12 -1.20 23.36 12.68
CA TYR A 12 -2.42 23.48 11.86
C TYR A 12 -3.56 22.56 12.31
N GLN A 13 -3.84 22.41 13.61
CA GLN A 13 -4.72 21.36 14.16
C GLN A 13 -6.12 21.28 13.53
N ASN A 14 -6.71 22.41 13.14
CA ASN A 14 -8.10 22.50 12.68
C ASN A 14 -8.24 22.73 11.16
N ILE A 15 -7.19 22.43 10.39
CA ILE A 15 -7.20 22.59 8.93
C ILE A 15 -6.97 21.23 8.28
N PRO A 16 -7.82 20.82 7.31
CA PRO A 16 -7.57 19.63 6.52
C PRO A 16 -6.19 19.70 5.84
N LYS A 17 -5.43 18.62 5.92
CA LYS A 17 -4.06 18.56 5.42
C LYS A 17 -3.72 17.18 4.89
N PHE A 18 -2.84 17.17 3.91
CA PHE A 18 -2.23 15.97 3.36
C PHE A 18 -0.72 16.12 3.54
N LEU A 19 -0.10 15.15 4.20
CA LEU A 19 1.34 15.14 4.47
C LEU A 19 1.93 13.85 3.93
N PHE A 20 3.04 13.97 3.22
CA PHE A 20 3.76 12.86 2.62
C PHE A 20 5.25 12.99 2.94
N ALA A 21 5.84 11.90 3.44
CA ALA A 21 7.25 11.80 3.77
C ALA A 21 7.79 10.50 3.17
N PHE A 22 8.86 10.60 2.40
CA PHE A 22 9.50 9.46 1.74
C PHE A 22 10.93 9.32 2.24
N ARG A 23 11.26 8.15 2.79
CA ARG A 23 12.56 7.82 3.38
C ARG A 23 13.10 6.59 2.66
N SER A 24 14.09 6.79 1.79
CA SER A 24 14.73 5.70 1.04
C SER A 24 16.15 5.41 1.49
N GLU A 25 16.86 6.38 2.06
CA GLU A 25 18.31 6.28 2.32
C GLU A 25 18.69 5.07 3.18
N GLN A 26 17.91 4.79 4.23
CA GLN A 26 18.17 3.67 5.16
C GLN A 26 17.76 2.29 4.61
N SER A 27 16.92 2.24 3.57
CA SER A 27 16.38 0.98 3.03
C SER A 27 16.89 0.66 1.62
N HIS A 28 17.48 1.62 0.90
CA HIS A 28 17.74 1.48 -0.53
C HIS A 28 18.83 0.45 -0.84
N ASN A 29 19.98 0.50 -0.17
CA ASN A 29 21.14 -0.32 -0.55
C ASN A 29 21.35 -1.55 0.34
N ASP A 30 20.79 -1.54 1.55
CA ASP A 30 20.94 -2.62 2.52
C ASP A 30 19.61 -2.86 3.24
N VAL A 31 19.07 -4.06 3.06
CA VAL A 31 17.80 -4.46 3.68
C VAL A 31 17.89 -4.50 5.20
N ASN A 32 19.08 -4.66 5.77
CA ASN A 32 19.27 -4.68 7.22
C ASN A 32 19.42 -3.28 7.82
N ALA A 33 19.85 -2.29 7.02
CA ALA A 33 20.06 -0.94 7.51
C ALA A 33 18.76 -0.24 7.93
N ILE A 34 17.60 -0.72 7.44
CA ILE A 34 16.28 -0.21 7.85
C ILE A 34 16.02 -0.38 9.35
N GLN A 35 16.64 -1.38 10.00
CA GLN A 35 16.49 -1.62 11.43
C GLN A 35 16.96 -0.42 12.27
N ALA A 36 17.93 0.36 11.77
CA ALA A 36 18.40 1.57 12.45
C ALA A 36 17.29 2.65 12.61
N ALA A 37 16.23 2.59 11.80
CA ALA A 37 15.11 3.51 11.86
C ALA A 37 13.95 3.02 12.74
N ASP A 38 13.98 1.77 13.24
CA ASP A 38 12.86 1.13 13.92
C ASP A 38 12.47 1.86 15.21
N GLY A 39 13.45 2.15 16.09
CA GLY A 39 13.22 2.87 17.34
C GLY A 39 12.69 4.29 17.13
N ASP A 40 13.26 5.02 16.16
CA ASP A 40 12.80 6.37 15.82
C ASP A 40 11.37 6.37 15.27
N LEU A 41 11.04 5.37 14.44
CA LEU A 41 9.69 5.19 13.90
C LEU A 41 8.69 4.83 15.00
N GLU A 42 9.05 3.94 15.93
CA GLU A 42 8.22 3.59 17.08
C GLU A 42 7.90 4.83 17.92
N VAL A 43 8.92 5.60 18.30
CA VAL A 43 8.75 6.85 19.06
C VAL A 43 7.88 7.84 18.28
N PHE A 44 8.12 7.99 16.97
CA PHE A 44 7.31 8.86 16.11
C PHE A 44 5.83 8.47 16.13
N LEU A 45 5.51 7.19 15.95
CA LEU A 45 4.12 6.70 15.94
C LEU A 45 3.45 6.83 17.32
N LYS A 46 4.17 6.56 18.41
CA LYS A 46 3.68 6.78 19.78
C LYS A 46 3.37 8.24 20.04
N ASP A 47 4.24 9.15 19.59
CA ASP A 47 4.03 10.59 19.73
C ASP A 47 2.79 11.03 18.94
N LEU A 48 2.65 10.60 17.68
CA LEU A 48 1.46 10.88 16.88
C LEU A 48 0.18 10.41 17.56
N ASN A 49 0.20 9.23 18.18
CA ASN A 49 -0.92 8.70 18.95
C ASN A 49 -1.21 9.52 20.21
N SER A 50 -0.18 9.90 20.98
CA SER A 50 -0.33 10.73 22.18
C SER A 50 -0.92 12.11 21.89
N LEU A 51 -0.62 12.67 20.71
CA LEU A 51 -1.19 13.92 20.20
C LEU A 51 -2.62 13.76 19.67
N GLY A 52 -3.18 12.55 19.68
CA GLY A 52 -4.52 12.27 19.16
C GLY A 52 -4.63 12.29 17.63
N THR A 53 -3.51 12.25 16.90
CA THR A 53 -3.49 12.32 15.42
C THR A 53 -4.33 11.20 14.81
N PHE A 54 -4.22 9.99 15.35
CA PHE A 54 -4.96 8.80 14.89
C PHE A 54 -6.46 8.89 15.14
N ASN A 55 -6.95 9.81 15.97
CA ASN A 55 -8.38 9.93 16.23
C ASN A 55 -9.14 10.52 15.04
N ASN A 56 -8.49 11.36 14.24
CA ASN A 56 -9.12 12.13 13.16
C ASN A 56 -8.37 12.06 11.82
N SER A 57 -7.37 11.20 11.70
CA SER A 57 -6.56 11.07 10.49
C SER A 57 -6.55 9.64 9.98
N VAL A 58 -6.47 9.50 8.65
CA VAL A 58 -6.01 8.24 8.04
C VAL A 58 -4.49 8.28 7.99
N VAL A 59 -3.83 7.37 8.69
CA VAL A 59 -2.36 7.27 8.73
C VAL A 59 -1.92 6.06 7.91
N ILE A 60 -0.95 6.25 7.03
CA ILE A 60 -0.47 5.20 6.15
C ILE A 60 1.04 5.08 6.31
N LEU A 61 1.50 3.87 6.63
CA LEU A 61 2.89 3.49 6.58
C LEU A 61 3.06 2.56 5.37
N MET A 62 3.93 2.94 4.43
CA MET A 62 4.06 2.25 3.16
C MET A 62 5.48 2.20 2.63
N SER A 63 5.74 1.24 1.75
CA SER A 63 6.89 1.17 0.87
C SER A 63 6.45 1.36 -0.58
N ASP A 64 7.35 1.84 -1.44
CA ASP A 64 7.15 1.84 -2.89
C ASP A 64 7.45 0.48 -3.55
N HIS A 65 8.38 -0.29 -2.98
CA HIS A 65 8.71 -1.67 -3.36
C HIS A 65 9.37 -2.42 -2.17
N GLY A 66 9.54 -3.75 -2.27
CA GLY A 66 10.37 -4.52 -1.34
C GLY A 66 11.86 -4.53 -1.73
N ALA A 67 12.61 -5.58 -1.40
CA ALA A 67 14.06 -5.61 -1.64
C ALA A 67 14.44 -5.66 -3.13
N ARG A 68 14.92 -4.53 -3.68
CA ARG A 68 15.36 -4.40 -5.09
C ARG A 68 16.88 -4.51 -5.28
N PHE A 69 17.65 -4.63 -4.20
CA PHE A 69 19.11 -4.63 -4.24
C PHE A 69 19.68 -5.81 -3.44
N GLN A 70 21.00 -5.97 -3.50
CA GLN A 70 21.77 -7.04 -2.87
C GLN A 70 21.41 -8.46 -3.38
N ALA A 71 22.18 -9.44 -2.90
CA ALA A 71 22.02 -10.84 -3.28
C ALA A 71 20.61 -11.41 -2.95
N ILE A 72 19.90 -10.82 -1.98
CA ILE A 72 18.54 -11.26 -1.64
C ILE A 72 17.58 -11.14 -2.83
N ARG A 73 17.76 -10.14 -3.72
CA ARG A 73 16.94 -9.98 -4.92
C ARG A 73 17.00 -11.20 -5.85
N GLU A 74 18.12 -11.91 -5.88
CA GLU A 74 18.29 -13.11 -6.73
C GLU A 74 17.49 -14.31 -6.19
N SER A 75 17.14 -14.30 -4.90
CA SER A 75 16.30 -15.33 -4.29
C SER A 75 14.83 -15.22 -4.73
N GLN A 76 14.09 -16.32 -4.63
CA GLN A 76 12.64 -16.33 -4.87
C GLN A 76 11.90 -15.31 -3.98
N GLN A 77 12.31 -15.22 -2.71
CA GLN A 77 11.73 -14.29 -1.75
C GLN A 77 11.95 -12.84 -2.18
N GLY A 78 13.18 -12.46 -2.56
CA GLY A 78 13.48 -11.09 -3.00
C GLY A 78 12.73 -10.70 -4.26
N LYS A 79 12.59 -11.60 -5.24
CA LYS A 79 11.77 -11.37 -6.43
C LYS A 79 10.28 -11.16 -6.11
N MET A 80 9.77 -11.80 -5.06
CA MET A 80 8.38 -11.61 -4.60
C MET A 80 8.24 -10.27 -3.87
N GLU A 81 9.17 -9.96 -2.96
CA GLU A 81 9.18 -8.70 -2.22
C GLU A 81 9.34 -7.48 -3.15
N GLU A 82 10.18 -7.56 -4.18
CA GLU A 82 10.32 -6.48 -5.20
C GLU A 82 8.96 -6.09 -5.81
N ARG A 83 8.04 -7.05 -5.94
CA ARG A 83 6.70 -6.87 -6.55
C ARG A 83 5.59 -6.56 -5.54
N LEU A 84 5.84 -6.76 -4.26
CA LEU A 84 4.85 -6.71 -3.19
C LEU A 84 5.23 -5.65 -2.15
N PRO A 85 4.94 -4.36 -2.42
CA PRO A 85 5.14 -3.32 -1.42
C PRO A 85 4.23 -3.52 -0.21
N ALA A 86 4.75 -3.17 0.97
CA ALA A 86 3.98 -3.12 2.19
C ALA A 86 3.09 -1.87 2.23
N TRP A 87 1.84 -2.06 2.69
CA TRP A 87 0.88 -1.00 2.90
C TRP A 87 0.10 -1.25 4.20
N MET A 88 0.35 -0.42 5.21
CA MET A 88 -0.31 -0.51 6.52
C MET A 88 -1.12 0.76 6.75
N VAL A 89 -2.41 0.59 6.97
CA VAL A 89 -3.36 1.71 7.08
C VAL A 89 -4.03 1.70 8.45
N PHE A 90 -4.02 2.87 9.07
CA PHE A 90 -4.74 3.13 10.30
C PHE A 90 -5.89 4.09 9.98
N LEU A 91 -7.11 3.57 10.07
CA LEU A 91 -8.33 4.36 9.99
C LEU A 91 -8.70 4.87 11.38
N PRO A 92 -9.29 6.08 11.49
CA PRO A 92 -9.65 6.62 12.79
C PRO A 92 -10.71 5.75 13.48
N PRO A 93 -10.72 5.65 14.83
CA PRO A 93 -11.57 4.70 15.55
C PRO A 93 -13.08 4.88 15.32
N TRP A 94 -13.53 6.08 14.96
CA TRP A 94 -14.94 6.34 14.65
C TRP A 94 -15.34 5.82 13.27
N PHE A 95 -14.39 5.60 12.36
CA PHE A 95 -14.68 5.25 10.96
C PHE A 95 -15.50 3.97 10.85
N SER A 96 -15.17 2.93 11.62
CA SER A 96 -15.90 1.66 11.62
C SER A 96 -17.33 1.75 12.16
N LYS A 97 -17.64 2.79 12.94
CA LYS A 97 -18.98 3.06 13.47
C LYS A 97 -19.83 3.88 12.51
N VAL A 98 -19.21 4.84 11.83
CA VAL A 98 -19.90 5.75 10.89
C VAL A 98 -20.06 5.12 9.51
N TYR A 99 -19.05 4.37 9.05
CA TYR A 99 -19.00 3.70 7.76
C TYR A 99 -18.73 2.19 7.91
N PRO A 100 -19.62 1.42 8.56
CA PRO A 100 -19.41 0.00 8.82
C PRO A 100 -19.27 -0.84 7.54
N LYS A 101 -20.00 -0.53 6.44
CA LYS A 101 -19.84 -1.22 5.16
C LYS A 101 -18.49 -0.92 4.53
N ALA A 102 -18.09 0.36 4.50
CA ALA A 102 -16.77 0.76 4.01
C ALA A 102 -15.65 0.06 4.78
N TYR A 103 -15.75 0.01 6.11
CA TYR A 103 -14.78 -0.65 6.96
C TYR A 103 -14.73 -2.16 6.72
N LYS A 104 -15.90 -2.82 6.59
CA LYS A 104 -15.97 -4.25 6.23
C LYS A 104 -15.28 -4.52 4.90
N ASN A 105 -15.61 -3.75 3.85
CA ASN A 105 -15.00 -3.88 2.54
C ASN A 105 -13.48 -3.68 2.60
N PHE A 106 -13.03 -2.66 3.33
CA PHE A 106 -11.61 -2.38 3.54
C PHE A 106 -10.88 -3.57 4.16
N ARG A 107 -11.48 -4.23 5.17
CA ARG A 107 -10.92 -5.43 5.78
C ARG A 107 -10.88 -6.61 4.82
N THR A 108 -11.96 -6.85 4.08
CA THR A 108 -12.01 -7.90 3.03
C THR A 108 -10.94 -7.69 1.97
N ASN A 109 -10.71 -6.43 1.58
CA ASN A 109 -9.73 -6.08 0.55
C ASN A 109 -8.28 -6.26 0.97
N GLY A 110 -8.01 -6.46 2.27
CA GLY A 110 -6.67 -6.83 2.75
C GLY A 110 -6.16 -8.16 2.17
N ASP A 111 -7.06 -9.04 1.75
CA ASP A 111 -6.77 -10.34 1.13
C ASP A 111 -7.00 -10.33 -0.39
N ARG A 112 -7.00 -9.15 -1.03
CA ARG A 112 -7.22 -8.97 -2.48
C ARG A 112 -5.99 -8.41 -3.18
N LEU A 113 -5.92 -8.59 -4.50
CA LEU A 113 -4.94 -7.91 -5.33
C LEU A 113 -5.24 -6.40 -5.33
N VAL A 114 -4.34 -5.62 -4.74
CA VAL A 114 -4.40 -4.16 -4.62
C VAL A 114 -3.18 -3.52 -5.26
N THR A 115 -3.37 -2.35 -5.84
CA THR A 115 -2.37 -1.56 -6.56
C THR A 115 -2.36 -0.11 -6.06
N PRO A 116 -1.30 0.67 -6.36
CA PRO A 116 -1.29 2.11 -6.12
C PRO A 116 -2.45 2.90 -6.77
N PHE A 117 -3.06 2.40 -7.84
CA PHE A 117 -4.23 3.05 -8.45
C PHE A 117 -5.48 2.92 -7.59
N ASP A 118 -5.61 1.82 -6.84
CA ASP A 118 -6.70 1.58 -5.91
C ASP A 118 -6.59 2.50 -4.69
N ILE A 119 -5.36 2.72 -4.23
CA ILE A 119 -5.03 3.70 -3.21
C ILE A 119 -5.44 5.11 -3.64
N TYR A 120 -5.09 5.51 -4.87
CA TYR A 120 -5.52 6.80 -5.41
C TYR A 120 -7.05 6.95 -5.41
N ARG A 121 -7.81 5.92 -5.82
CA ARG A 121 -9.28 5.96 -5.73
C ARG A 121 -9.78 6.05 -4.29
N THR A 122 -9.12 5.35 -3.37
CA THR A 122 -9.45 5.43 -1.95
C THR A 122 -9.23 6.86 -1.41
N PHE A 123 -8.18 7.56 -1.84
CA PHE A 123 -7.97 8.97 -1.48
C PHE A 123 -9.06 9.89 -2.02
N GLN A 124 -9.58 9.62 -3.23
CA GLN A 124 -10.71 10.37 -3.77
C GLN A 124 -11.97 10.19 -2.92
N ASP A 125 -12.22 8.99 -2.39
CA ASP A 125 -13.32 8.76 -1.46
C ASP A 125 -13.08 9.43 -0.10
N ILE A 126 -11.86 9.34 0.46
CA ILE A 126 -11.48 10.02 1.71
C ILE A 126 -11.77 11.52 1.61
N HIS A 127 -11.38 12.15 0.50
CA HIS A 127 -11.63 13.57 0.25
C HIS A 127 -13.13 13.92 0.22
N LYS A 128 -13.99 12.97 -0.15
CA LYS A 128 -15.44 13.14 -0.29
C LYS A 128 -16.24 12.59 0.88
N LEU A 129 -15.63 12.04 1.94
CA LEU A 129 -16.36 11.37 3.04
C LEU A 129 -17.48 12.24 3.62
N GLY A 130 -17.28 13.56 3.76
CA GLY A 130 -18.32 14.48 4.26
C GLY A 130 -19.56 14.61 3.37
N SER A 131 -19.52 14.12 2.14
CA SER A 131 -20.63 14.11 1.17
C SER A 131 -21.13 12.70 0.85
N LEU A 132 -20.49 11.66 1.40
CA LEU A 132 -20.84 10.26 1.20
C LEU A 132 -21.51 9.70 2.44
N THR A 133 -22.39 8.73 2.23
CA THR A 133 -23.03 7.91 3.25
C THR A 133 -22.46 6.49 3.20
N ASP A 134 -22.66 5.69 4.25
CA ASP A 134 -22.21 4.29 4.24
C ASP A 134 -22.88 3.46 3.13
N ASP A 135 -24.08 3.85 2.69
CA ASP A 135 -24.80 3.19 1.62
C ASP A 135 -24.09 3.30 0.26
N ASP A 136 -23.34 4.38 0.02
CA ASP A 136 -22.54 4.60 -1.20
C ASP A 136 -21.39 3.57 -1.37
N PHE A 137 -21.06 2.84 -0.30
CA PHE A 137 -20.07 1.76 -0.28
C PHE A 137 -20.69 0.37 -0.41
N SER A 138 -22.02 0.28 -0.61
CA SER A 138 -22.71 -1.00 -0.85
C SER A 138 -22.48 -1.55 -2.25
N VAL A 139 -22.16 -0.67 -3.20
CA VAL A 139 -21.91 -1.05 -4.59
C VAL A 139 -20.45 -1.53 -4.71
N PRO A 140 -20.19 -2.77 -5.17
CA PRO A 140 -18.83 -3.26 -5.38
C PRO A 140 -18.09 -2.47 -6.47
N ASN A 141 -16.76 -2.61 -6.51
CA ASN A 141 -15.99 -2.07 -7.63
C ASN A 141 -16.26 -2.85 -8.93
N GLU A 142 -16.16 -2.15 -10.06
CA GLU A 142 -16.27 -2.76 -11.39
C GLU A 142 -14.90 -3.27 -11.87
N LEU A 143 -14.85 -4.53 -12.34
CA LEU A 143 -13.62 -5.17 -12.86
C LEU A 143 -12.93 -4.41 -14.00
N SER A 144 -13.70 -3.65 -14.79
CA SER A 144 -13.19 -2.82 -15.89
C SER A 144 -12.40 -1.60 -15.41
N SER A 145 -12.47 -1.25 -14.12
CA SER A 145 -11.79 -0.07 -13.58
C SER A 145 -10.35 -0.39 -13.22
N ARG A 146 -9.40 0.35 -13.82
CA ARG A 146 -7.97 0.28 -13.48
C ARG A 146 -7.69 0.48 -11.98
N GLY A 147 -8.41 1.42 -11.37
CA GLY A 147 -8.31 1.72 -9.94
C GLY A 147 -9.66 1.53 -9.25
N MET A 148 -9.65 0.87 -8.11
CA MET A 148 -10.81 0.48 -7.31
C MET A 148 -10.65 1.04 -5.90
N SER A 149 -11.69 1.67 -5.34
CA SER A 149 -11.59 2.15 -3.96
C SER A 149 -11.58 0.98 -2.99
N LEU A 150 -10.70 1.02 -1.99
CA LEU A 150 -10.64 0.02 -0.93
C LEU A 150 -11.86 0.07 0.01
N PHE A 151 -12.68 1.11 -0.06
CA PHE A 151 -13.95 1.19 0.68
C PHE A 151 -15.11 0.46 -0.02
N ARG A 152 -14.90 -0.03 -1.25
CA ARG A 152 -15.82 -0.92 -1.96
C ARG A 152 -15.15 -2.27 -2.13
N GLU A 153 -15.90 -3.37 -2.16
CA GLU A 153 -15.28 -4.69 -2.32
C GLU A 153 -14.55 -4.78 -3.67
N ILE A 154 -13.29 -5.22 -3.63
CA ILE A 154 -12.51 -5.60 -4.81
C ILE A 154 -12.88 -7.05 -5.14
N PRO A 155 -13.31 -7.34 -6.39
CA PRO A 155 -13.71 -8.69 -6.76
C PRO A 155 -12.59 -9.72 -6.51
N PRO A 156 -12.89 -10.89 -5.92
CA PRO A 156 -11.91 -11.96 -5.70
C PRO A 156 -11.27 -12.48 -7.00
N SER A 157 -11.98 -12.32 -8.11
CA SER A 157 -11.53 -12.76 -9.44
C SER A 157 -10.61 -11.78 -10.15
N ARG A 158 -10.30 -10.61 -9.56
CA ARG A 158 -9.41 -9.61 -10.19
C ARG A 158 -8.03 -10.22 -10.43
N THR A 159 -7.58 -10.16 -11.68
CA THR A 159 -6.26 -10.63 -12.10
C THR A 159 -5.29 -9.47 -12.28
N CYS A 160 -3.99 -9.78 -12.38
CA CYS A 160 -2.97 -8.79 -12.76
C CYS A 160 -3.30 -8.08 -14.09
N ARG A 161 -3.90 -8.79 -15.05
CA ARG A 161 -4.32 -8.22 -16.33
C ARG A 161 -5.44 -7.19 -16.16
N ASP A 162 -6.44 -7.47 -15.31
CA ASP A 162 -7.53 -6.53 -15.02
C ASP A 162 -7.02 -5.28 -14.29
N ALA A 163 -5.89 -5.40 -13.59
CA ALA A 163 -5.22 -4.32 -12.88
C ALA A 163 -4.16 -3.57 -13.73
N ASP A 164 -4.04 -3.88 -15.03
CA ASP A 164 -2.99 -3.37 -15.93
C ASP A 164 -1.55 -3.61 -15.41
N VAL A 165 -1.32 -4.71 -14.69
CA VAL A 165 0.01 -5.13 -14.22
C VAL A 165 0.64 -6.04 -15.26
N GLU A 166 1.81 -5.68 -15.79
CA GLU A 166 2.51 -6.49 -16.77
C GLU A 166 2.90 -7.87 -16.18
N PRO A 167 2.94 -8.94 -17.00
CA PRO A 167 3.26 -10.28 -16.52
C PRO A 167 4.51 -10.34 -15.66
N HIS A 168 5.58 -9.62 -16.04
CA HIS A 168 6.83 -9.58 -15.28
C HIS A 168 6.69 -9.11 -13.82
N TRP A 169 5.73 -8.22 -13.54
CA TRP A 169 5.46 -7.66 -12.21
C TRP A 169 4.39 -8.41 -11.43
N CYS A 170 3.71 -9.37 -12.06
CA CYS A 170 2.68 -10.14 -11.39
C CYS A 170 3.29 -11.18 -10.43
N ALA A 171 3.01 -11.04 -9.13
CA ALA A 171 3.52 -11.93 -8.09
C ALA A 171 2.88 -13.34 -8.11
N CYS A 172 1.79 -13.54 -8.85
CA CYS A 172 1.09 -14.83 -8.94
C CYS A 172 1.74 -15.82 -9.92
N LEU A 173 2.81 -15.45 -10.61
CA LEU A 173 3.45 -16.31 -11.60
C LEU A 173 4.26 -17.43 -10.94
N LYS A 174 4.11 -18.64 -11.50
CA LYS A 174 4.91 -19.80 -11.13
C LYS A 174 6.10 -19.90 -12.07
N GLU A 175 7.29 -20.13 -11.52
CA GLU A 175 8.46 -20.41 -12.36
C GLU A 175 8.30 -21.78 -13.04
N GLU A 176 8.54 -21.80 -14.36
CA GLU A 176 8.59 -23.02 -15.15
C GLU A 176 10.04 -23.35 -15.51
N LYS A 177 10.43 -24.62 -15.28
CA LYS A 177 11.73 -25.11 -15.74
C LYS A 177 11.69 -25.30 -17.25
N LEU A 178 12.40 -24.45 -17.97
CA LEU A 178 12.62 -24.60 -19.40
C LEU A 178 13.83 -25.49 -19.66
N ARG A 179 13.81 -26.22 -20.78
CA ARG A 179 14.95 -27.00 -21.24
C ARG A 179 16.01 -26.06 -21.82
N VAL A 180 17.28 -26.34 -21.57
CA VAL A 180 18.37 -25.48 -22.04
C VAL A 180 18.41 -25.46 -23.57
N GLU A 181 17.96 -26.53 -24.22
CA GLU A 181 17.87 -26.66 -25.68
C GLU A 181 16.72 -25.84 -26.29
N ASP A 182 15.84 -25.26 -25.47
CA ASP A 182 14.74 -24.42 -25.97
C ASP A 182 15.29 -23.19 -26.70
N GLU A 183 14.74 -22.91 -27.87
CA GLU A 183 15.18 -21.82 -28.74
C GLU A 183 15.02 -20.44 -28.05
N LEU A 184 14.05 -20.28 -27.15
CA LEU A 184 13.91 -19.06 -26.33
C LEU A 184 15.04 -18.95 -25.32
N VAL A 185 15.42 -20.05 -24.68
CA VAL A 185 16.51 -20.09 -23.68
C VAL A 185 17.86 -19.82 -24.35
N GLN A 186 18.11 -20.44 -25.51
CA GLN A 186 19.33 -20.22 -26.29
C GLN A 186 19.44 -18.78 -26.82
N ARG A 187 18.31 -18.12 -27.13
CA ARG A 187 18.30 -16.71 -27.56
C ARG A 187 18.49 -15.73 -26.40
N ALA A 188 17.92 -16.02 -25.23
CA ALA A 188 17.99 -15.16 -24.05
C ALA A 188 19.33 -15.25 -23.27
N SER A 189 20.17 -16.25 -23.57
CA SER A 189 21.45 -16.50 -22.91
C SER A 189 22.68 -15.93 -23.65
N LYS A 190 22.46 -15.18 -24.73
CA LYS A 190 23.48 -14.40 -25.46
C LYS A 190 23.43 -12.93 -25.05
#